data_AF-A0A0C9WSF6-F1
#
_entry.id   AF-A0A0C9WSF6-F1
#
_cell.length_a   1.000
_cell.length_b   1.000
_cell.length_c   1.000
_cell.angle_alpha   90.00
_cell.angle_beta   90.00
_cell.angle_gamma   90.00
#
_symmetry.space_group_name_H-M   'P 1'
#
loop_
_entity.id
_entity.type
_entity.pdbx_description
1 polymer ?
#
loop_
_entity_poly.entity_id
_entity_poly.type
_entity_poly.pdbx_seq_one_letter_code
_entity_poly.pdbx_strand_id
1 'polypeptide(L)'
;MPYTNNPYAQGGWYNPQNPHSINSQPWLHYSHPPTYGVLPSVEVTSSANFSFEFSPTHPDILNCTVTGPGSQTYLSAMSVEYSTIITKRNGDPVARIEWNAHPWVEIPNVVERQPVSQWLPLSADMSYRTMRSNNDIGTNVTPKTPGGRFTKR
;
A
#
# COMPACT_ATOMS: atom_id res chain seq x y z
N MET A 1 11.06 -33.79 -55.74
CA MET A 1 12.17 -33.97 -54.78
C MET A 1 11.79 -33.20 -53.52
N PRO A 2 11.37 -33.85 -52.43
CA PRO A 2 10.94 -33.14 -51.23
C PRO A 2 12.16 -32.61 -50.48
N TYR A 3 12.18 -31.30 -50.19
CA TYR A 3 13.18 -30.68 -49.32
C TYR A 3 12.92 -31.16 -47.89
N THR A 4 13.77 -32.03 -47.37
CA THR A 4 13.82 -32.35 -45.94
C THR A 4 14.25 -31.11 -45.17
N ASN A 5 13.27 -30.31 -44.76
CA ASN A 5 13.49 -29.18 -43.86
C ASN A 5 13.73 -29.72 -42.45
N ASN A 6 14.98 -30.01 -42.13
CA ASN A 6 15.36 -30.47 -40.79
C ASN A 6 15.45 -29.25 -39.85
N PRO A 7 14.53 -29.09 -38.88
CA PRO A 7 14.53 -27.93 -37.98
C PRO A 7 15.79 -27.87 -37.11
N TYR A 8 16.46 -29.00 -36.86
CA TYR A 8 17.71 -29.04 -36.11
C TYR A 8 18.89 -28.41 -36.89
N ALA A 9 18.81 -28.35 -38.22
CA ALA A 9 19.81 -27.68 -39.05
C ALA A 9 19.60 -26.15 -39.11
N GLN A 10 18.35 -25.69 -39.07
CA GLN A 10 18.02 -24.25 -39.07
C GLN A 10 18.18 -23.59 -37.70
N GLY A 11 18.04 -24.36 -36.60
CA GLY A 11 18.21 -23.86 -35.23
C GLY A 11 19.65 -23.56 -34.81
N GLY A 12 20.60 -23.57 -35.74
CA GLY A 12 21.99 -23.21 -35.45
C GLY A 12 22.75 -24.24 -34.60
N TRP A 13 22.36 -25.50 -34.56
CA TRP A 13 23.11 -26.54 -33.86
C TRP A 13 24.24 -27.11 -34.73
N TYR A 14 25.42 -27.30 -34.16
CA TYR A 14 26.52 -27.99 -34.84
C TYR A 14 26.13 -29.43 -35.18
N ASN A 15 26.17 -29.77 -36.48
CA ASN A 15 25.88 -31.12 -36.96
C ASN A 15 26.86 -31.50 -38.08
N PRO A 16 27.94 -32.24 -37.78
CA PRO A 16 29.00 -32.55 -38.76
C PRO A 16 28.55 -33.54 -39.85
N GLN A 17 27.42 -34.22 -39.68
CA GLN A 17 26.88 -35.18 -40.65
C GLN A 17 25.97 -34.52 -41.69
N ASN A 18 25.65 -33.23 -41.54
CA ASN A 18 24.85 -32.47 -42.49
C ASN A 18 25.73 -31.43 -43.22
N PRO A 19 26.01 -31.61 -44.52
CA PRO A 19 26.80 -30.66 -45.30
C PRO A 19 26.16 -29.26 -45.42
N HIS A 20 24.87 -29.13 -45.11
CA HIS A 20 24.14 -27.86 -45.09
C HIS A 20 24.01 -27.26 -43.69
N SER A 21 24.75 -27.74 -42.69
CA SER A 21 24.79 -27.09 -41.37
C SER A 21 25.48 -25.72 -41.48
N ILE A 22 24.88 -24.71 -40.85
CA ILE A 22 25.41 -23.34 -40.84
C ILE A 22 26.64 -23.22 -39.92
N ASN A 23 26.79 -24.13 -38.95
CA ASN A 23 27.90 -24.11 -38.01
C ASN A 23 28.92 -25.19 -38.38
N SER A 24 30.13 -24.76 -38.70
CA SER A 24 31.26 -25.62 -39.07
C SER A 24 32.17 -25.96 -37.89
N GLN A 25 31.90 -25.43 -36.69
CA GLN A 25 32.71 -25.63 -35.50
C GLN A 25 31.89 -26.18 -34.32
N PRO A 26 32.47 -27.08 -33.49
CA PRO A 26 31.87 -27.49 -32.22
C PRO A 26 31.68 -26.27 -31.32
N TRP A 27 30.56 -26.21 -30.59
CA TRP A 27 30.29 -25.12 -29.66
C TRP A 27 31.44 -24.95 -28.67
N LEU A 28 32.05 -23.77 -28.67
CA LEU A 28 32.95 -23.35 -27.60
C LEU A 28 32.09 -23.09 -26.36
N HIS A 29 32.51 -23.61 -25.21
CA HIS A 29 31.81 -23.45 -23.93
C HIS A 29 31.91 -21.99 -23.47
N TYR A 30 31.06 -21.12 -24.01
CA TYR A 30 30.85 -19.80 -23.43
C TYR A 30 29.94 -19.95 -22.22
N SER A 31 30.44 -19.60 -21.03
CA SER A 31 29.78 -19.79 -19.72
C SER A 31 28.51 -18.96 -19.50
N HIS A 32 27.98 -18.31 -20.55
CA HIS A 32 26.82 -17.46 -20.43
C HIS A 32 25.56 -18.32 -20.63
N PRO A 33 24.66 -18.40 -19.63
CA PRO A 33 23.43 -19.15 -19.79
C PRO A 33 22.58 -18.52 -20.91
N PRO A 34 21.84 -19.34 -21.67
CA PRO A 34 21.01 -18.86 -22.77
C PRO A 34 19.95 -17.88 -22.25
N THR A 35 19.94 -16.68 -22.82
CA THR A 35 19.07 -15.56 -22.40
C THR A 35 17.65 -15.65 -23.00
N TYR A 36 17.41 -16.61 -23.90
CA TYR A 36 16.11 -16.85 -24.51
C TYR A 36 15.26 -17.75 -23.60
N GLY A 37 14.30 -17.15 -22.89
CA GLY A 37 13.32 -17.86 -22.05
C GLY A 37 13.13 -17.30 -20.65
N VAL A 38 13.89 -16.28 -20.23
CA VAL A 38 13.68 -15.63 -18.93
C VAL A 38 12.46 -14.70 -19.03
N LEU A 39 11.35 -15.10 -18.41
CA LEU A 39 10.26 -14.18 -18.08
C LEU A 39 10.84 -12.98 -17.29
N PRO A 40 10.43 -11.74 -17.56
CA PRO A 40 10.85 -10.61 -16.75
C PRO A 40 10.49 -10.90 -15.30
N SER A 41 11.48 -10.81 -14.41
CA SER A 41 11.25 -10.90 -12.97
C SER A 41 10.25 -9.81 -12.61
N VAL A 42 9.05 -10.21 -12.18
CA VAL A 42 8.13 -9.27 -11.54
C VAL A 42 8.81 -8.91 -10.23
N GLU A 43 9.40 -7.73 -10.15
CA GLU A 43 9.79 -7.14 -8.88
C GLU A 43 8.51 -7.02 -8.06
N VAL A 44 8.30 -8.00 -7.16
CA VAL A 44 7.30 -7.89 -6.13
C VAL A 44 7.79 -6.75 -5.25
N THR A 45 7.28 -5.54 -5.50
CA THR A 45 7.52 -4.40 -4.65
C THR A 45 7.04 -4.81 -3.26
N SER A 46 8.00 -5.00 -2.35
CA SER A 46 7.71 -5.25 -0.94
C SER A 46 6.69 -4.21 -0.50
N SER A 47 5.59 -4.66 0.08
CA SER A 47 4.57 -3.80 0.66
C SER A 47 5.27 -2.77 1.54
N ALA A 48 5.22 -1.50 1.16
CA ALA A 48 5.86 -0.45 1.94
C ALA A 48 5.08 -0.31 3.26
N ASN A 49 5.64 -0.85 4.34
CA ASN A 49 5.06 -0.73 5.67
C ASN A 49 5.31 0.69 6.18
N PHE A 50 4.27 1.54 6.13
CA PHE A 50 4.31 2.86 6.72
C PHE A 50 3.87 2.79 8.19
N SER A 51 4.72 3.27 9.09
CA SER A 51 4.37 3.44 10.50
C SER A 51 4.09 4.90 10.78
N PHE A 52 2.96 5.17 11.42
CA PHE A 52 2.59 6.50 11.88
C PHE A 52 2.46 6.47 13.40
N GLU A 53 2.96 7.51 14.05
CA GLU A 53 2.90 7.70 15.49
C GLU A 53 2.06 8.92 15.83
N PHE A 54 1.22 8.78 16.84
CA PHE A 54 0.46 9.88 17.40
C PHE A 54 1.23 10.42 18.61
N SER A 55 1.64 11.68 18.53
CA SER A 55 2.32 12.39 19.62
C SER A 55 1.33 13.35 20.30
N PRO A 56 0.63 12.93 21.37
CA PRO A 56 -0.33 13.79 22.07
C PRO A 56 0.39 14.92 22.82
N THR A 57 -0.14 16.13 22.73
CA THR A 57 0.47 17.32 23.36
C THR A 57 0.09 17.50 24.83
N HIS A 58 -0.73 16.61 25.42
CA HIS A 58 -1.06 16.37 26.85
C HIS A 58 -2.56 16.03 26.97
N PRO A 59 -2.96 15.14 27.90
CA PRO A 59 -3.16 13.69 27.71
C PRO A 59 -4.17 13.25 26.62
N ASP A 60 -4.57 14.13 25.70
CA ASP A 60 -5.65 13.87 24.76
C ASP A 60 -5.16 13.61 23.33
N ILE A 61 -5.65 12.52 22.71
CA ILE A 61 -5.41 12.22 21.29
C ILE A 61 -6.06 13.26 20.37
N LEU A 62 -7.06 13.99 20.86
CA LEU A 62 -7.72 15.04 20.09
C LEU A 62 -6.84 16.30 19.94
N ASN A 63 -5.75 16.40 20.72
CA ASN A 63 -4.69 17.39 20.57
C ASN A 63 -3.36 16.65 20.35
N CYS A 64 -3.06 16.31 19.10
CA CYS A 64 -1.88 15.53 18.77
C CYS A 64 -1.31 15.87 17.39
N THR A 65 -0.08 15.46 17.16
CA THR A 65 0.51 15.43 15.82
C THR A 65 0.68 13.99 15.37
N VAL A 66 0.46 13.75 14.07
CA VAL A 66 0.71 12.46 13.44
C VAL A 66 2.01 12.55 12.66
N THR A 67 3.01 11.82 13.14
CA THR A 67 4.33 11.73 12.50
C THR A 67 4.46 10.41 11.76
N GLY A 68 5.14 10.42 10.61
CA GLY A 68 5.40 9.23 9.80
C GLY A 68 6.90 8.94 9.68
N PRO A 69 7.30 8.15 8.66
CA PRO A 69 8.71 7.84 8.43
C PRO A 69 9.59 9.08 8.35
N GLY A 70 10.79 9.00 8.92
CA GLY A 70 11.71 10.14 8.99
C GLY A 70 11.28 11.24 9.98
N SER A 71 10.41 10.92 10.94
CA SER A 71 9.89 11.86 11.95
C SER A 71 9.17 13.07 11.32
N GLN A 72 8.63 12.88 10.12
CA GLN A 72 7.96 13.93 9.38
C GLN A 72 6.52 14.06 9.87
N THR A 73 6.10 15.24 10.31
CA THR A 73 4.69 15.53 10.61
C THR A 73 3.86 15.54 9.33
N TYR A 74 2.79 14.76 9.31
CA TYR A 74 1.82 14.70 8.21
C TYR A 74 0.53 15.45 8.56
N LEU A 75 0.02 15.22 9.77
CA LEU A 75 -1.24 15.79 10.24
C LEU A 75 -1.08 16.37 11.65
N SER A 76 -1.96 17.30 11.99
CA SER A 76 -2.17 17.78 13.35
C SER A 76 -3.65 17.77 13.66
N ALA A 77 -4.02 17.27 14.83
CA ALA A 77 -5.36 17.37 15.38
C ALA A 77 -5.35 18.44 16.48
N MET A 78 -6.32 19.35 16.43
CA MET A 78 -6.53 20.35 17.46
C MET A 78 -8.00 20.42 17.82
N SER A 79 -8.28 20.26 19.10
CA SER A 79 -9.62 20.40 19.67
C SER A 79 -9.81 21.73 20.36
N VAL A 80 -10.89 22.40 19.99
CA VAL A 80 -11.37 23.61 20.65
C VAL A 80 -12.84 23.40 20.97
N GLU A 81 -13.18 23.42 22.25
CA GLU A 81 -14.54 23.21 22.76
C GLU A 81 -15.19 21.92 22.22
N TYR A 82 -16.14 22.06 21.28
CA TYR A 82 -16.94 20.99 20.68
C TYR A 82 -16.49 20.66 19.26
N SER A 83 -15.30 21.07 18.84
CA SER A 83 -14.81 20.83 17.48
C SER A 83 -13.37 20.36 17.48
N THR A 84 -13.08 19.28 16.78
CA THR A 84 -11.72 18.90 16.39
C THR A 84 -11.50 19.22 14.93
N ILE A 85 -10.42 19.93 14.63
CA ILE A 85 -9.97 20.19 13.26
C ILE A 85 -8.69 19.40 13.05
N ILE A 86 -8.63 18.69 11.92
CA ILE A 86 -7.44 18.00 11.47
C ILE A 86 -6.86 18.82 10.33
N THR A 87 -5.58 19.19 10.45
CA THR A 87 -4.85 19.97 9.46
C THR A 87 -3.66 19.20 8.89
N LYS A 88 -3.26 19.55 7.68
CA LYS A 88 -1.98 19.13 7.09
C LYS A 88 -0.82 19.87 7.75
N ARG A 89 0.41 19.42 7.47
CA ARG A 89 1.66 20.11 7.87
C ARG A 89 1.68 21.61 7.53
N ASN A 90 1.09 22.03 6.41
CA ASN A 90 1.04 23.44 5.99
C ASN A 90 -0.05 24.27 6.69
N GLY A 91 -0.86 23.66 7.57
CA GLY A 91 -1.95 24.31 8.28
C GLY A 91 -3.31 24.18 7.60
N ASP A 92 -3.39 23.64 6.37
CA ASP A 92 -4.66 23.52 5.66
C ASP A 92 -5.59 22.52 6.36
N PRO A 93 -6.85 22.88 6.66
CA PRO A 93 -7.81 21.95 7.24
C PRO A 93 -8.21 20.87 6.22
N VAL A 94 -8.23 19.62 6.66
CA VAL A 94 -8.60 18.45 5.83
C VAL A 94 -9.79 17.68 6.36
N ALA A 95 -10.07 17.79 7.65
CA ALA A 95 -11.23 17.15 8.25
C ALA A 95 -11.68 17.91 9.49
N ARG A 96 -12.95 17.76 9.82
CA ARG A 96 -13.56 18.35 11.00
C ARG A 96 -14.50 17.36 11.66
N ILE A 97 -14.47 17.35 12.98
CA ILE A 97 -15.37 16.56 13.83
C ILE A 97 -16.05 17.55 14.78
N GLU A 98 -17.38 17.51 14.83
CA GLU A 98 -18.18 18.26 15.80
C GLU A 98 -18.68 17.33 16.90
N TRP A 99 -18.25 17.56 18.13
CA TRP A 99 -18.60 16.82 19.34
C TRP A 99 -19.84 17.41 20.02
N ASN A 100 -21.00 17.20 19.41
CA ASN A 100 -22.29 17.49 20.03
C ASN A 100 -22.95 16.20 20.53
N ALA A 101 -24.13 16.30 21.16
CA ALA A 101 -24.93 15.13 21.54
C ALA A 101 -25.15 14.15 20.37
N HIS A 102 -25.22 14.68 19.15
CA HIS A 102 -25.18 13.93 17.90
C HIS A 102 -23.94 14.39 17.12
N PRO A 103 -22.83 13.65 17.16
CA PRO A 103 -21.58 14.11 16.55
C PRO A 103 -21.61 14.01 15.03
N TRP A 104 -20.94 14.96 14.38
CA TRP A 104 -20.83 15.05 12.92
C TRP A 104 -19.38 14.96 12.47
N VAL A 105 -19.16 14.44 11.28
CA VAL A 105 -17.85 14.37 10.63
C VAL A 105 -17.93 14.92 9.22
N GLU A 106 -16.86 15.58 8.79
CA GLU A 106 -16.70 16.11 7.44
C GLU A 106 -15.24 15.95 7.00
N ILE A 107 -15.05 15.48 5.76
CA ILE A 107 -13.76 15.46 5.07
C ILE A 107 -14.01 16.03 3.67
N PRO A 108 -13.71 17.32 3.42
CA PRO A 108 -14.05 17.96 2.15
C PRO A 108 -13.57 17.15 0.94
N ASN A 109 -14.46 16.96 -0.04
CA ASN A 109 -14.27 16.15 -1.26
C ASN A 109 -14.14 14.62 -1.06
N VAL A 110 -14.24 14.11 0.16
CA VAL A 110 -14.14 12.66 0.46
C VAL A 110 -15.37 12.15 1.20
N VAL A 111 -15.78 12.89 2.24
CA VAL A 111 -16.91 12.56 3.09
C VAL A 111 -17.73 13.83 3.31
N GLU A 112 -18.91 13.88 2.72
CA GLU A 112 -19.88 14.95 3.01
C GLU A 112 -20.22 14.98 4.49
N ARG A 113 -20.61 16.16 5.00
CA ARG A 113 -20.95 16.33 6.40
C ARG A 113 -22.12 15.40 6.78
N GLN A 114 -21.84 14.44 7.66
CA GLN A 114 -22.82 13.44 8.07
C GLN A 114 -22.63 13.04 9.53
N PRO A 115 -23.64 12.41 10.18
CA PRO A 115 -23.49 11.87 11.53
C PRO A 115 -22.38 10.82 11.56
N VAL A 116 -21.58 10.82 12.62
CA VAL A 116 -20.49 9.83 12.81
C VAL A 116 -21.02 8.39 12.76
N SER A 117 -22.25 8.16 13.22
CA SER A 117 -22.90 6.85 13.19
C SER A 117 -23.16 6.30 11.79
N GLN A 118 -23.32 7.19 10.80
CA GLN A 118 -23.51 6.79 9.39
C GLN A 118 -22.16 6.50 8.72
N TRP A 119 -21.15 7.32 9.02
CA TRP A 119 -19.82 7.14 8.45
C TRP A 119 -19.07 5.93 9.03
N LEU A 120 -19.16 5.73 10.34
CA LEU A 120 -18.49 4.68 11.06
C LEU A 120 -19.53 3.81 11.79
N PRO A 121 -20.24 2.93 11.07
CA PRO A 121 -21.34 2.17 11.65
C PRO A 121 -20.86 1.25 12.78
N LEU A 122 -21.75 1.05 13.75
CA LEU A 122 -21.52 0.12 14.84
C LEU A 122 -21.68 -1.30 14.32
N SER A 123 -20.80 -2.22 14.74
CA SER A 123 -20.92 -3.64 14.41
C SER A 123 -22.25 -4.21 14.93
N ALA A 124 -22.70 -5.32 14.34
CA ALA A 124 -23.98 -5.94 14.71
C ALA A 124 -24.02 -6.38 16.18
N ASP A 125 -22.87 -6.79 16.73
CA ASP A 125 -22.67 -7.15 18.13
C ASP A 125 -22.32 -5.95 19.04
N MET A 126 -22.31 -4.74 18.48
CA MET A 126 -22.03 -3.48 19.17
C MET A 126 -20.64 -3.36 19.82
N SER A 127 -19.70 -4.25 19.49
CA SER A 127 -18.39 -4.30 20.15
C SER A 127 -17.33 -3.43 19.49
N TYR A 128 -17.48 -3.09 18.20
CA TYR A 128 -16.50 -2.29 17.46
C TYR A 128 -17.14 -1.42 16.37
N ARG A 129 -16.32 -0.53 15.80
CA ARG A 129 -16.64 0.23 14.60
C ARG A 129 -15.50 0.05 13.60
N THR A 130 -15.82 -0.11 12.33
CA THR A 130 -14.81 -0.32 11.28
C THR A 130 -15.08 0.60 10.11
N MET A 131 -14.02 1.24 9.62
CA MET A 131 -14.02 1.97 8.36
C MET A 131 -13.46 1.05 7.27
N ARG A 132 -14.15 0.95 6.15
CA ARG A 132 -13.58 0.37 4.92
C ARG A 132 -13.05 1.50 4.07
N SER A 133 -11.77 1.46 3.70
CA SER A 133 -11.25 2.37 2.68
C SER A 133 -11.58 1.77 1.32
N ASN A 134 -12.06 2.57 0.37
CA ASN A 134 -12.49 2.08 -0.95
C ASN A 134 -11.32 1.57 -1.83
N ASN A 135 -10.09 1.60 -1.33
CA ASN A 135 -8.88 1.21 -2.07
C ASN A 135 -8.25 -0.10 -1.56
N ASP A 136 -9.03 -0.94 -0.87
CA ASP A 136 -8.54 -2.14 -0.21
C ASP A 136 -8.20 -3.27 -1.21
N ILE A 137 -7.02 -3.16 -1.83
CA ILE A 137 -6.23 -4.34 -2.20
C ILE A 137 -5.47 -4.77 -0.92
N GLY A 138 -6.21 -5.34 0.03
CA GLY A 138 -5.65 -6.15 1.13
C GLY A 138 -4.66 -5.48 2.08
N THR A 139 -4.71 -4.17 2.32
CA THR A 139 -3.84 -3.55 3.33
C THR A 139 -4.52 -3.61 4.70
N ASN A 140 -4.21 -4.67 5.45
CA ASN A 140 -4.60 -4.77 6.85
C ASN A 140 -3.99 -3.62 7.65
N VAL A 141 -4.79 -2.60 7.99
CA VAL A 141 -4.43 -1.63 9.02
C VAL A 141 -4.58 -2.35 10.35
N THR A 142 -3.50 -2.92 10.87
CA THR A 142 -3.50 -3.52 12.21
C THR A 142 -3.20 -2.41 13.23
N PRO A 143 -4.18 -1.98 14.04
CA PRO A 143 -3.88 -1.09 15.16
C PRO A 143 -2.94 -1.83 16.12
N LYS A 144 -1.74 -1.29 16.30
CA LYS A 144 -0.84 -1.79 17.35
C LYS A 144 -1.50 -1.47 18.68
N THR A 145 -1.81 -2.49 19.47
CA THR A 145 -2.49 -2.35 20.76
C THR A 145 -1.70 -1.35 21.64
N PRO A 146 -2.30 -0.21 22.03
CA PRO A 146 -1.66 0.66 23.00
C PRO A 146 -1.62 -0.09 24.34
N GLY A 147 -0.45 -0.20 24.95
CA GLY A 147 -0.31 -0.64 26.35
C GLY A 147 -0.88 0.37 27.36
N GLY A 148 -1.77 1.27 26.93
CA GLY A 148 -2.34 2.36 27.69
C GLY A 148 -3.85 2.19 27.82
N ARG A 149 -4.30 2.03 29.06
CA ARG A 149 -5.70 1.94 29.45
C ARG A 149 -6.41 3.27 29.14
N PHE A 150 -7.23 3.31 28.08
CA PHE A 150 -8.18 4.39 27.87
C PHE A 150 -9.34 4.24 28.84
N THR A 151 -9.28 4.92 29.98
CA THR A 151 -10.44 5.08 30.87
C THR A 151 -11.36 6.15 30.31
N LYS A 152 -12.56 5.72 29.93
CA LYS A 152 -13.72 6.58 29.67
C LYS A 152 -14.09 7.31 30.98
N ARG A 153 -14.18 8.64 30.97
CA ARG A 153 -14.97 9.40 31.94
C ARG A 153 -16.25 9.86 31.26
#